data_AF-A0A1Q7H4C5-F1
#
_entry.id   AF-A0A1Q7H4C5-F1
#
_cell.length_a   1.000
_cell.length_b   1.000
_cell.length_c   1.000
_cell.angle_alpha   90.00
_cell.angle_beta   90.00
_cell.angle_gamma   90.00
#
_symmetry.space_group_name_H-M   'P 1'
#
loop_
_entity.id
_entity.type
_entity.pdbx_description
1 polymer ?
#
loop_
_entity_poly.entity_id
_entity_poly.type
_entity_poly.pdbx_seq_one_letter_code
_entity_poly.pdbx_strand_id
1 'polypeptide(L)'
;MNRLSDGARLSADFRSPISEKDRMMAAVKAARHGVLAPHLKPDHVGIASINSPMQCMMKDVCAQCLQKHVDPASGKETIIFSCFNQDQEMDRVDFPNLAARLRQNTVQEKLSNMWLDHLLHVQPLPHV
;
A
#
# COMPACT_ATOMS: atom_id res chain seq x y z
N MET A 1 -39.79 29.70 -3.42
CA MET A 1 -38.43 30.26 -3.19
C MET A 1 -37.48 29.08 -3.00
N ASN A 2 -37.20 28.31 -4.06
CA ASN A 2 -36.05 28.48 -4.98
C ASN A 2 -34.69 28.58 -4.27
N ARG A 3 -34.00 27.44 -4.09
CA ARG A 3 -32.91 27.00 -4.99
C ARG A 3 -32.59 25.52 -4.76
N LEU A 4 -33.12 24.67 -5.63
CA LEU A 4 -32.34 23.55 -6.16
C LEU A 4 -31.48 24.17 -7.27
N SER A 5 -30.17 24.23 -7.10
CA SER A 5 -29.22 24.46 -8.20
C SER A 5 -27.81 24.13 -7.75
N ASP A 6 -27.36 22.98 -8.23
CA ASP A 6 -26.01 22.68 -8.71
C ASP A 6 -24.88 22.43 -7.72
N GLY A 7 -24.42 21.17 -7.75
CA GLY A 7 -23.02 20.97 -8.13
C GLY A 7 -22.10 20.32 -7.11
N ALA A 8 -22.36 19.08 -6.71
CA ALA A 8 -21.28 18.13 -6.44
C ALA A 8 -21.79 16.69 -6.57
N ARG A 9 -21.87 16.21 -7.82
CA ARG A 9 -21.62 14.78 -8.04
C ARG A 9 -20.19 14.52 -7.61
N LEU A 10 -19.96 14.16 -6.34
CA LEU A 10 -18.73 13.47 -5.97
C LEU A 10 -18.93 11.98 -6.29
N SER A 11 -18.92 11.70 -7.58
CA SER A 11 -18.37 10.43 -8.06
C SER A 11 -16.93 10.38 -7.56
N ALA A 12 -16.70 9.71 -6.45
CA ALA A 12 -15.35 9.43 -6.00
C ALA A 12 -15.33 7.96 -5.56
N ASP A 13 -15.05 7.09 -6.53
CA ASP A 13 -14.24 5.91 -6.26
C ASP A 13 -12.95 6.40 -5.59
N PHE A 14 -13.00 6.68 -4.28
CA PHE A 14 -11.81 6.95 -3.49
C PHE A 14 -11.07 5.62 -3.38
N ARG A 15 -10.26 5.34 -4.41
CA ARG A 15 -9.21 4.34 -4.34
C ARG A 15 -8.20 4.88 -3.35
N SER A 16 -8.06 4.18 -2.23
CA SER A 16 -7.03 4.49 -1.25
C SER A 16 -5.68 4.46 -1.99
N PRO A 17 -4.90 5.57 -1.99
CA PRO A 17 -3.61 5.65 -2.68
C PRO A 17 -2.58 4.64 -2.15
N ILE A 18 -2.86 4.05 -0.98
CA ILE A 18 -2.07 2.98 -0.38
C ILE A 18 -2.07 1.73 -1.28
N SER A 19 -3.19 1.42 -1.96
CA SER A 19 -3.32 0.29 -2.88
C SER A 19 -2.57 0.49 -4.21
N GLU A 20 -2.11 1.70 -4.51
CA GLU A 20 -1.46 1.99 -5.79
C GLU A 20 0.04 1.65 -5.74
N LYS A 21 0.68 1.78 -4.57
CA LYS A 21 2.13 1.53 -4.41
C LYS A 21 2.48 0.04 -4.44
N ASP A 22 1.71 -0.81 -3.78
CA ASP A 22 1.91 -2.27 -3.79
C ASP A 22 1.61 -2.87 -5.17
N ARG A 23 0.58 -2.38 -5.86
CA ARG A 23 0.27 -2.79 -7.23
C ARG A 23 1.34 -2.39 -8.23
N MET A 24 1.91 -1.19 -8.08
CA MET A 24 3.06 -0.76 -8.88
C MET A 24 4.26 -1.70 -8.66
N MET A 25 4.60 -2.01 -7.40
CA MET A 25 5.70 -2.93 -7.09
C MET A 25 5.45 -4.35 -7.64
N ALA A 26 4.21 -4.85 -7.55
CA ALA A 26 3.82 -6.13 -8.14
C ALA A 26 3.96 -6.13 -9.68
N ALA A 27 3.60 -5.02 -10.33
CA ALA A 27 3.76 -4.86 -11.77
C ALA A 27 5.24 -4.84 -12.19
N VAL A 28 6.11 -4.18 -11.40
CA VAL A 28 7.56 -4.19 -11.63
C VAL A 28 8.13 -5.61 -11.48
N LYS A 29 7.70 -6.37 -10.45
CA LYS A 29 8.07 -7.79 -10.30
C LYS A 29 7.71 -8.60 -11.54
N ALA A 30 6.49 -8.45 -12.04
CA ALA A 30 6.05 -9.16 -13.24
C ALA A 30 6.83 -8.72 -14.49
N ALA A 31 7.10 -7.42 -14.66
CA ALA A 31 7.84 -6.90 -15.80
C ALA A 31 9.28 -7.42 -15.86
N ARG A 32 9.95 -7.55 -14.70
CA ARG A 32 11.32 -8.08 -14.59
C ARG A 32 11.47 -9.49 -15.17
N HIS A 33 10.48 -10.35 -14.93
CA HIS A 33 10.46 -11.73 -15.44
C HIS A 33 9.78 -11.86 -16.83
N GLY A 34 9.17 -10.79 -17.32
CA GLY A 34 8.49 -10.73 -18.60
C GLY A 34 9.21 -9.83 -19.58
N VAL A 35 8.61 -8.66 -19.88
CA VAL A 35 9.05 -7.75 -20.94
C VAL A 35 10.47 -7.19 -20.74
N LEU A 36 10.93 -7.07 -19.50
CA LEU A 36 12.26 -6.53 -19.19
C LEU A 36 13.34 -7.63 -19.10
N ALA A 37 12.96 -8.91 -19.09
CA ALA A 37 13.91 -10.02 -18.93
C ALA A 37 15.08 -9.98 -19.94
N PRO A 38 14.89 -9.68 -21.24
CA PRO A 38 16.00 -9.61 -22.20
C PRO A 38 16.98 -8.45 -21.96
N HIS A 39 16.57 -7.44 -21.19
CA HIS A 39 17.32 -6.22 -20.96
C HIS A 39 18.02 -6.19 -19.60
N LEU A 40 17.74 -7.17 -18.74
CA LEU A 40 18.27 -7.27 -17.39
C LEU A 40 19.31 -8.39 -17.31
N LYS A 41 20.26 -8.26 -16.37
CA LYS A 41 21.22 -9.33 -16.10
C LYS A 41 20.46 -10.57 -15.58
N PRO A 42 20.84 -11.79 -15.95
CA PRO A 42 20.17 -13.01 -15.47
C PRO A 42 20.08 -13.08 -13.94
N ASP A 43 21.14 -12.66 -13.24
CA ASP A 43 21.24 -12.71 -11.77
C ASP A 43 20.84 -11.39 -11.08
N HIS A 44 20.03 -10.55 -11.74
CA HIS A 44 19.61 -9.29 -11.14
C HIS A 44 18.64 -9.54 -9.96
N VAL A 45 18.89 -8.87 -8.84
CA VAL A 45 18.03 -8.93 -7.65
C VAL A 45 17.21 -7.65 -7.57
N GLY A 46 15.88 -7.79 -7.53
CA GLY A 46 14.97 -6.69 -7.28
C GLY A 46 14.74 -6.51 -5.79
N ILE A 47 14.98 -5.30 -5.28
CA ILE A 47 14.66 -4.93 -3.91
C ILE A 47 13.44 -4.02 -3.92
N ALA A 48 12.49 -4.29 -3.02
CA ALA A 48 11.29 -3.51 -2.83
C ALA A 48 11.23 -3.01 -1.37
N SER A 49 11.10 -1.70 -1.21
CA SER A 49 10.86 -1.09 0.10
C SER A 49 9.37 -1.23 0.45
N ILE A 50 9.05 -2.18 1.32
CA ILE A 50 7.68 -2.59 1.58
C ILE A 50 6.96 -1.64 2.54
N ASN A 51 5.83 -1.10 2.09
CA ASN A 51 5.01 -0.11 2.78
C ASN A 51 3.97 -0.73 3.73
N SER A 52 4.32 -1.81 4.45
CA SER A 52 3.43 -2.49 5.40
C SER A 52 2.83 -1.53 6.44
N PRO A 53 1.59 -1.78 6.93
CA PRO A 53 1.02 -0.97 8.00
C PRO A 53 1.88 -1.10 9.26
N MET A 54 2.27 0.03 9.85
CA MET A 54 3.10 0.08 11.06
C MET A 54 2.35 0.78 12.19
N GLN A 55 2.43 0.21 13.40
CA GLN A 55 1.90 0.83 14.62
C GLN A 55 3.06 1.25 15.55
N CYS A 56 3.84 0.29 16.04
CA CYS A 56 4.89 0.59 17.01
C CYS A 56 6.25 0.96 16.39
N MET A 57 6.59 0.35 15.24
CA MET A 57 7.94 0.42 14.65
C MET A 57 9.09 -0.03 15.57
N MET A 58 8.78 -0.81 16.62
CA MET A 58 9.72 -1.24 17.67
C MET A 58 10.39 -2.60 17.42
N LYS A 59 10.41 -3.12 16.19
CA LYS A 59 11.04 -4.41 15.80
C LYS A 59 10.46 -5.62 16.55
N ASP A 60 9.57 -6.36 15.87
CA ASP A 60 9.00 -7.64 16.33
C ASP A 60 8.11 -7.58 17.57
N VAL A 61 7.63 -6.38 17.93
CA VAL A 61 6.75 -6.18 19.09
C VAL A 61 5.27 -6.29 18.73
N CYS A 62 4.75 -5.46 17.83
CA CYS A 62 3.29 -5.33 17.63
C CYS A 62 2.69 -6.20 16.52
N ALA A 63 3.51 -6.82 15.66
CA ALA A 63 3.05 -7.63 14.53
C ALA A 63 2.11 -6.96 13.49
N GLN A 64 1.82 -5.65 13.57
CA GLN A 64 1.03 -5.00 12.51
C GLN A 64 1.73 -5.07 11.15
N CYS A 65 3.06 -4.95 11.14
CA CYS A 65 3.88 -4.92 9.93
C CYS A 65 4.22 -6.30 9.35
N LEU A 66 3.52 -7.36 9.78
CA LEU A 66 3.75 -8.71 9.33
C LEU A 66 3.50 -8.86 7.83
N GLN A 67 4.45 -9.50 7.17
CA GLN A 67 4.39 -9.87 5.77
C GLN A 67 4.68 -11.34 5.57
N LYS A 68 4.00 -11.91 4.58
CA LYS A 68 4.29 -13.25 4.10
C LYS A 68 5.35 -13.18 3.01
N HIS A 69 6.39 -13.99 3.19
CA HIS A 69 7.38 -14.31 2.17
C HIS A 69 7.16 -15.73 1.69
N VAL A 70 7.37 -15.95 0.40
CA VAL A 70 7.35 -17.26 -0.23
C VAL A 70 8.67 -17.41 -0.98
N ASP A 71 9.46 -18.41 -0.59
CA ASP A 71 10.69 -18.74 -1.30
C ASP A 71 10.33 -19.24 -2.72
N PRO A 72 10.81 -18.60 -3.80
CA PRO A 72 10.50 -19.02 -5.16
C PRO A 72 11.07 -20.40 -5.53
N ALA A 73 12.13 -20.87 -4.86
CA ALA A 73 12.75 -22.15 -5.15
C ALA A 73 12.07 -23.32 -4.42
N SER A 74 11.73 -23.13 -3.14
CA SER A 74 11.17 -24.20 -2.28
C SER A 74 9.66 -24.10 -2.07
N GLY A 75 9.05 -22.95 -2.36
CA GLY A 75 7.65 -22.65 -2.02
C GLY A 75 7.41 -22.47 -0.51
N LYS A 76 8.46 -22.49 0.32
CA LYS A 76 8.33 -22.38 1.76
C LYS A 76 7.86 -20.99 2.15
N GLU A 77 6.82 -20.95 2.99
CA GLU A 77 6.29 -19.72 3.54
C GLU A 77 7.05 -19.32 4.81
N THR A 78 7.43 -18.05 4.89
CA THR A 78 8.01 -17.45 6.08
C THR A 78 7.30 -16.14 6.41
N ILE A 79 7.29 -15.78 7.69
CA ILE A 79 6.66 -14.57 8.17
C ILE A 79 7.75 -13.59 8.60
N ILE A 80 7.71 -12.38 8.06
CA ILE A 80 8.73 -11.34 8.28
C ILE A 80 8.06 -10.10 8.87
N PHE A 81 8.76 -9.43 9.78
CA PHE A 81 8.36 -8.13 10.29
C PHE A 81 9.01 -7.03 9.46
N SER A 82 8.18 -6.26 8.72
CA SER A 82 8.72 -5.22 7.84
C SER A 82 9.36 -4.06 8.60
N CYS A 83 9.03 -3.86 9.88
CA CYS A 83 9.71 -2.86 10.72
C CYS A 83 11.14 -3.26 11.10
N PHE A 84 11.49 -4.54 10.98
CA PHE A 84 12.85 -5.01 11.19
C PHE A 84 13.69 -4.85 9.92
N ASN A 85 13.13 -5.24 8.77
CA ASN A 85 13.74 -5.04 7.45
C ASN A 85 12.69 -4.55 6.43
N GLN A 86 12.81 -3.28 6.03
CA GLN A 86 11.90 -2.66 5.06
C GLN A 86 12.25 -3.01 3.62
N ASP A 87 13.54 -3.18 3.33
CA ASP A 87 14.06 -3.48 2.01
C ASP A 87 14.13 -4.99 1.82
N GLN A 88 13.17 -5.52 1.06
CA GLN A 88 12.96 -6.95 0.92
C GLN A 88 13.17 -7.38 -0.52
N GLU A 89 13.62 -8.62 -0.72
CA GLU A 89 13.69 -9.21 -2.06
C GLU A 89 12.29 -9.29 -2.66
N MET A 90 12.07 -8.56 -3.74
CA MET A 90 10.77 -8.42 -4.41
C MET A 90 10.21 -9.79 -4.82
N ASP A 91 11.09 -10.72 -5.19
CA ASP A 91 10.71 -12.06 -5.63
C ASP A 91 10.14 -12.93 -4.51
N ARG A 92 10.52 -12.67 -3.26
CA ARG A 92 9.98 -13.38 -2.08
C ARG A 92 8.69 -12.79 -1.54
N VAL A 93 8.40 -11.52 -1.81
CA VAL A 93 7.22 -10.82 -1.27
C VAL A 93 5.92 -11.35 -1.90
N ASP A 94 4.96 -11.69 -1.03
CA ASP A 94 3.58 -12.00 -1.40
C ASP A 94 2.75 -10.70 -1.50
N PHE A 95 2.65 -10.16 -2.72
CA PHE A 95 1.90 -8.93 -3.00
C PHE A 95 0.39 -9.03 -2.71
N PRO A 96 -0.31 -10.14 -3.02
CA PRO A 96 -1.69 -10.34 -2.56
C PRO A 96 -1.86 -10.21 -1.04
N ASN A 97 -0.93 -10.78 -0.25
CA ASN A 97 -0.95 -10.64 1.21
C ASN A 97 -0.75 -9.18 1.65
N LEU A 98 0.24 -8.49 1.09
CA LEU A 98 0.50 -7.07 1.33
C LEU A 98 -0.74 -6.22 0.99
N ALA A 99 -1.35 -6.42 -0.18
CA ALA A 99 -2.53 -5.69 -0.61
C ALA A 99 -3.74 -5.90 0.33
N ALA A 100 -3.90 -7.10 0.89
CA ALA A 100 -4.94 -7.38 1.88
C ALA A 100 -4.65 -6.66 3.20
N ARG A 101 -3.39 -6.66 3.66
CA ARG A 101 -2.96 -5.96 4.89
C ARG A 101 -3.14 -4.45 4.79
N LEU A 102 -2.78 -3.85 3.67
CA LEU A 102 -2.93 -2.40 3.45
C LEU A 102 -4.38 -1.94 3.47
N ARG A 103 -5.32 -2.81 3.08
CA ARG A 103 -6.76 -2.48 3.07
C ARG A 103 -7.44 -2.61 4.43
N GLN A 104 -6.74 -3.10 5.46
CA GLN A 104 -7.33 -3.31 6.79
C GLN A 104 -7.91 -2.01 7.39
N ASN A 105 -7.31 -0.86 7.09
CA ASN A 105 -7.73 0.44 7.65
C ASN A 105 -8.61 1.27 6.73
N THR A 106 -9.07 0.73 5.57
CA THR A 106 -9.80 1.52 4.57
C THR A 106 -11.07 2.19 5.11
N VAL A 107 -11.81 1.55 6.02
CA VAL A 107 -13.01 2.16 6.63
C VAL A 107 -12.62 3.35 7.51
N GLN A 108 -11.58 3.20 8.33
CA GLN A 108 -11.10 4.26 9.23
C GLN A 108 -10.52 5.43 8.44
N GLU A 109 -9.78 5.16 7.36
CA GLU A 109 -9.27 6.18 6.43
C GLU A 109 -10.42 6.99 5.83
N LYS A 110 -11.45 6.32 5.33
CA LYS A 110 -12.61 6.99 4.71
C LYS A 110 -13.39 7.84 5.70
N LEU A 111 -13.67 7.30 6.90
CA LEU A 111 -14.38 8.06 7.94
C LEU A 111 -13.57 9.27 8.41
N SER A 112 -12.26 9.10 8.62
CA SER A 112 -11.37 10.20 9.02
C SER A 112 -11.32 11.29 7.95
N ASN A 113 -11.26 10.93 6.67
CA ASN A 113 -11.28 11.90 5.57
C ASN A 113 -12.61 12.64 5.48
N MET A 114 -13.74 11.93 5.57
CA MET A 114 -15.06 12.59 5.57
C MET A 114 -15.21 13.57 6.74
N TRP A 115 -14.67 13.21 7.91
CA TRP A 115 -14.66 14.07 9.07
C TRP A 115 -13.76 15.30 8.87
N LEU A 116 -12.57 15.11 8.30
CA LEU A 116 -11.67 16.21 7.96
C LEU A 116 -12.30 17.16 6.95
N ASP A 117 -12.92 16.64 5.89
CA ASP A 117 -13.61 17.43 4.87
C ASP A 117 -14.75 18.26 5.49
N HIS A 118 -15.50 17.66 6.42
CA HIS A 118 -16.54 18.38 7.16
C HIS A 118 -15.94 19.53 8.00
N LEU A 119 -14.85 19.28 8.74
CA LEU A 119 -14.19 20.29 9.55
C LEU A 119 -13.64 21.45 8.69
N LEU A 120 -13.01 21.15 7.57
CA LEU A 120 -12.47 22.16 6.65
C LEU A 120 -13.57 22.98 5.98
N HIS A 121 -14.77 22.40 5.80
CA HIS A 121 -15.93 23.14 5.29
C HIS A 121 -16.51 24.09 6.33
N VAL A 122 -16.59 23.67 7.59
CA VAL A 122 -17.12 24.49 8.70
C VAL A 122 -16.14 25.58 9.13
N GLN A 123 -14.84 25.28 9.11
CA GLN A 123 -13.79 26.20 9.53
C GLN A 123 -12.67 26.23 8.47
N PRO A 124 -12.74 27.16 7.50
CA PRO A 124 -11.69 27.30 6.50
C PRO A 124 -10.40 27.73 7.19
N LEU A 125 -9.39 26.87 7.15
CA LEU A 125 -8.06 27.18 7.66
C LEU A 125 -7.37 28.15 6.70
N PRO A 126 -6.71 29.21 7.21
CA PRO A 126 -5.86 30.04 6.36
C PRO A 126 -4.72 29.16 5.82
N HIS A 127 -4.54 29.15 4.51
CA HIS A 127 -3.37 28.55 3.89
C HIS A 127 -2.14 29.40 4.28
N VAL A 128 -1.18 28.78 4.96
CA VAL A 128 0.13 29.37 5.29
C VAL A 128 1.04 29.34 4.07
#